data_AF-A0A0T5YX89-F1
#
_entry.id   AF-A0A0T5YX89-F1
#
_cell.length_a   1.000
_cell.length_b   1.000
_cell.length_c   1.000
_cell.angle_alpha   90.00
_cell.angle_beta   90.00
_cell.angle_gamma   90.00
#
_symmetry.space_group_name_H-M   'P 1'
#
loop_
_entity.id
_entity.type
_entity.pdbx_description
1 polymer ?
#
loop_
_entity_poly.entity_id
_entity_poly.type
_entity_poly.pdbx_seq_one_letter_code
_entity_poly.pdbx_strand_id
1 'polypeptide(L)'
;MDSPTSGPLVVVYNAGTPPFKFTDADGRAAGILPDIWRLWSQKSGIPVAFKQTSWERSLEMVRSGEADLHAGMFYSAQRDQLYEFTRPTIGIEYFFYLHKNILGVKTEADLEGFVIGVPKGFTHSYAREHLKGVSLVLFDNFETLYQAALEGRVKAFISPAANLSHFFAKTGEPNPFRRLSDRPFYSRDYRGAVREGNAQLLDLIDAGLKQISPQEFQVIADRWGAGRDSGRISMPQLTLNAEERAWLDRHPVIEIGVDGAWPPIDFMNQQGLHSGIAHDYLELIGERLKVEFRVHPGPTFKQMLARVSSGELKLGMSIVQTEERARDLWFTSEFFTVMKAIVTRKDEQAIHTIEDLYGRKVAIENGFSTMKQLQGHPQIELLPVSNTLEALKKLSWGEVDAYVGNRSVAQWLIEEQQLSNLHFSGDPGFGPALQRFAVHQDPAWVPLVSILDKALNINRSESIGSLFLNLPKYTLYLTCGRNS
;
A
#
# COMPACT_ATOMS: atom_id res chain seq x y z
N MET A 1 7.96 -15.77 35.04
CA MET A 1 7.64 -15.01 33.81
C MET A 1 6.45 -14.16 34.17
N ASP A 2 6.72 -12.89 34.47
CA ASP A 2 5.69 -11.97 34.96
C ASP A 2 4.79 -11.50 33.81
N SER A 3 3.48 -11.55 34.05
CA SER A 3 2.43 -11.14 33.10
C SER A 3 2.52 -9.63 32.81
N PRO A 4 2.50 -9.14 31.56
CA PRO A 4 2.80 -7.74 31.26
C PRO A 4 1.77 -6.70 31.72
N THR A 5 0.61 -7.09 32.28
CA THR A 5 -0.37 -6.14 32.84
C THR A 5 -1.10 -6.77 34.03
N SER A 6 -1.11 -6.10 35.19
CA SER A 6 -1.86 -6.57 36.38
C SER A 6 -3.36 -6.23 36.34
N GLY A 7 -3.84 -5.65 35.23
CA GLY A 7 -5.22 -5.17 35.06
C GLY A 7 -5.71 -5.25 33.61
N PRO A 8 -6.99 -4.89 33.36
CA PRO A 8 -7.58 -4.95 32.02
C PRO A 8 -6.90 -3.98 31.07
N LEU A 9 -6.71 -4.42 29.83
CA LEU A 9 -6.20 -3.59 28.74
C LEU A 9 -7.23 -2.51 28.40
N VAL A 10 -6.84 -1.25 28.51
CA VAL A 10 -7.68 -0.09 28.26
C VAL A 10 -7.76 0.16 26.76
N VAL A 11 -8.93 -0.13 26.17
CA VAL A 11 -9.22 0.03 24.75
C VAL A 11 -9.99 1.31 24.52
N VAL A 12 -9.36 2.32 23.93
CA VAL A 12 -10.00 3.60 23.61
C VAL A 12 -10.58 3.60 22.21
N TYR A 13 -11.73 4.26 22.03
CA TYR A 13 -12.36 4.43 20.71
C TYR A 13 -13.13 5.74 20.62
N ASN A 14 -13.26 6.24 19.39
CA ASN A 14 -14.16 7.34 19.07
C ASN A 14 -15.48 6.80 18.48
N ALA A 15 -16.62 7.23 19.02
CA ALA A 15 -17.94 6.83 18.54
C ALA A 15 -18.35 7.65 17.29
N GLY A 16 -19.40 7.19 16.59
CA GLY A 16 -20.06 7.96 15.52
C GLY A 16 -20.00 7.33 14.13
N THR A 17 -19.52 6.09 14.00
CA THR A 17 -19.51 5.36 12.73
C THR A 17 -20.17 3.98 12.87
N PRO A 18 -21.47 3.91 13.17
CA PRO A 18 -22.18 2.63 13.21
C PRO A 18 -22.22 1.98 11.80
N PRO A 19 -22.10 0.66 11.68
CA PRO A 19 -22.07 -0.32 12.78
C PRO A 19 -20.67 -0.65 13.31
N PHE A 20 -19.61 0.06 12.88
CA PHE A 20 -18.23 -0.29 13.23
C PHE A 20 -17.87 0.06 14.68
N LYS A 21 -18.19 1.27 15.10
CA LYS A 21 -17.92 1.76 16.46
C LYS A 21 -18.89 2.88 16.83
N PHE A 22 -19.65 2.64 17.88
CA PHE A 22 -20.61 3.58 18.44
C PHE A 22 -20.88 3.21 19.89
N THR A 23 -21.80 3.93 20.52
CA THR A 23 -22.24 3.67 21.88
C THR A 23 -23.72 3.38 21.85
N ASP A 24 -24.14 2.28 22.45
CA ASP A 24 -25.54 1.89 22.48
C ASP A 24 -26.37 2.75 23.47
N ALA A 25 -27.67 2.48 23.53
CA ALA A 25 -28.59 3.23 24.39
C ALA A 25 -28.25 3.10 25.89
N ASP A 26 -27.53 2.05 26.30
CA ASP A 26 -27.11 1.81 27.68
C ASP A 26 -25.75 2.47 27.99
N GLY A 27 -25.17 3.21 27.05
CA GLY A 27 -23.86 3.84 27.23
C GLY A 27 -22.68 2.87 27.08
N ARG A 28 -22.90 1.66 26.53
CA ARG A 28 -21.84 0.65 26.35
C ARG A 28 -21.23 0.74 24.96
N ALA A 29 -19.95 0.36 24.86
CA ALA A 29 -19.26 0.28 23.58
C ALA A 29 -19.93 -0.76 22.66
N ALA A 30 -20.38 -0.35 21.48
CA ALA A 30 -21.12 -1.22 20.57
C ALA A 30 -20.58 -1.12 19.14
N GLY A 31 -20.79 -2.19 18.39
CA GLY A 31 -20.34 -2.32 17.01
C GLY A 31 -19.28 -3.39 16.80
N ILE A 32 -18.88 -3.52 15.54
CA ILE A 32 -17.99 -4.58 15.07
C ILE A 32 -16.61 -4.51 15.76
N LEU A 33 -16.02 -3.32 15.89
CA LEU A 33 -14.70 -3.17 16.50
C LEU A 33 -14.72 -3.51 18.01
N PRO A 34 -15.63 -2.97 18.85
CA PRO A 34 -15.77 -3.43 20.23
C PRO A 34 -15.98 -4.95 20.35
N ASP A 35 -16.78 -5.56 19.46
CA ASP A 35 -17.01 -7.01 19.48
C ASP A 35 -15.76 -7.82 19.09
N ILE A 36 -14.94 -7.33 18.14
CA ILE A 36 -13.64 -7.93 17.82
C ILE A 36 -12.72 -7.92 19.05
N TRP A 37 -12.64 -6.80 19.77
CA TRP A 37 -11.78 -6.71 20.96
C TRP A 37 -12.30 -7.53 22.15
N ARG A 38 -13.62 -7.69 22.27
CA ARG A 38 -14.19 -8.65 23.23
C ARG A 38 -13.84 -10.09 22.86
N LEU A 39 -13.91 -10.46 21.59
CA LEU A 39 -13.52 -11.80 21.15
C LEU A 39 -12.01 -12.01 21.33
N TRP A 40 -11.19 -11.00 21.03
CA TRP A 40 -9.77 -11.02 21.32
C TRP A 40 -9.52 -11.29 22.81
N SER A 41 -10.22 -10.58 23.69
CA SER A 41 -10.15 -10.74 25.15
C SER A 41 -10.52 -12.15 25.60
N GLN A 42 -11.56 -12.74 25.00
CA GLN A 42 -11.95 -14.14 25.25
C GLN A 42 -10.89 -15.14 24.81
N LYS A 43 -10.21 -14.90 23.67
CA LYS A 43 -9.19 -15.80 23.12
C LYS A 43 -7.87 -15.70 23.87
N SER A 44 -7.44 -14.48 24.21
CA SER A 44 -6.18 -14.21 24.89
C SER A 44 -6.24 -14.46 26.40
N GLY A 45 -7.45 -14.46 26.98
CA GLY A 45 -7.64 -14.48 28.44
C GLY A 45 -7.33 -13.16 29.13
N ILE A 46 -7.02 -12.09 28.36
CA ILE A 46 -6.68 -10.78 28.90
C ILE A 46 -7.94 -9.92 28.89
N PRO A 47 -8.43 -9.43 30.04
CA PRO A 47 -9.64 -8.62 30.10
C PRO A 47 -9.43 -7.27 29.40
N VAL A 48 -10.46 -6.74 28.74
CA VAL A 48 -10.45 -5.41 28.11
C VAL A 48 -11.46 -4.47 28.77
N ALA A 49 -11.08 -3.20 28.91
CA ALA A 49 -11.93 -2.13 29.41
C ALA A 49 -12.06 -1.03 28.35
N PHE A 50 -13.29 -0.75 27.89
CA PHE A 50 -13.51 0.25 26.84
C PHE A 50 -13.65 1.67 27.41
N LYS A 51 -13.02 2.64 26.74
CA LYS A 51 -13.21 4.08 27.00
C LYS A 51 -13.61 4.80 25.72
N GLN A 52 -14.79 5.40 25.71
CA GLN A 52 -15.23 6.28 24.63
C GLN A 52 -14.66 7.69 24.84
N THR A 53 -14.17 8.33 23.77
CA THR A 53 -13.79 9.75 23.79
C THR A 53 -13.83 10.37 22.38
N SER A 54 -13.40 11.63 22.23
CA SER A 54 -13.24 12.27 20.91
C SER A 54 -12.07 11.65 20.14
N TRP A 55 -12.00 11.89 18.82
CA TRP A 55 -10.90 11.39 18.00
C TRP A 55 -9.54 11.92 18.47
N GLU A 56 -9.44 13.22 18.73
CA GLU A 56 -8.19 13.87 19.14
C GLU A 56 -7.72 13.37 20.51
N ARG A 57 -8.67 13.18 21.43
CA ARG A 57 -8.38 12.68 22.78
C ARG A 57 -8.02 11.20 22.77
N SER A 58 -8.63 10.38 21.90
CA SER A 58 -8.30 8.94 21.83
C SER A 58 -6.86 8.72 21.38
N LEU A 59 -6.38 9.54 20.43
CA LEU A 59 -4.99 9.57 20.01
C LEU A 59 -4.06 9.95 21.17
N GLU A 60 -4.38 11.03 21.87
CA GLU A 60 -3.57 11.49 23.00
C GLU A 60 -3.48 10.44 24.12
N MET A 61 -4.59 9.79 24.46
CA MET A 61 -4.65 8.77 25.52
C MET A 61 -3.73 7.58 25.22
N VAL A 62 -3.64 7.13 23.96
CA VAL A 62 -2.69 6.07 23.58
C VAL A 62 -1.26 6.59 23.65
N ARG A 63 -1.00 7.79 23.14
CA ARG A 63 0.34 8.38 23.14
C ARG A 63 0.88 8.65 24.55
N SER A 64 0.02 9.01 25.50
CA SER A 64 0.38 9.26 26.90
C SER A 64 0.43 8.00 27.77
N GLY A 65 -0.12 6.88 27.29
CA GLY A 65 -0.25 5.63 28.05
C GLY A 65 -1.46 5.60 29.00
N GLU A 66 -2.41 6.53 28.87
CA GLU A 66 -3.70 6.48 29.59
C GLU A 66 -4.65 5.41 29.01
N ALA A 67 -4.44 5.04 27.75
CA ALA A 67 -5.01 3.88 27.10
C ALA A 67 -3.89 3.03 26.47
N ASP A 68 -4.08 1.72 26.46
CA ASP A 68 -3.10 0.78 25.91
C ASP A 68 -3.25 0.63 24.40
N LEU A 69 -4.49 0.74 23.90
CA LEU A 69 -4.84 0.41 22.53
C LEU A 69 -5.95 1.34 22.01
N HIS A 70 -5.78 1.84 20.79
CA HIS A 70 -6.88 2.40 20.00
C HIS A 70 -7.61 1.27 19.27
N ALA A 71 -8.94 1.16 19.45
CA ALA A 71 -9.75 0.05 18.94
C ALA A 71 -9.79 -0.07 17.41
N GLY A 72 -9.68 1.04 16.69
CA GLY A 72 -9.75 1.01 15.23
C GLY A 72 -9.35 2.32 14.60
N MET A 73 -8.18 2.31 13.98
CA MET A 73 -7.58 3.44 13.28
C MET A 73 -7.15 3.00 11.89
N PHE A 74 -7.32 3.89 10.91
CA PHE A 74 -6.71 3.67 9.61
C PHE A 74 -5.25 4.09 9.64
N TYR A 75 -4.39 3.25 9.06
CA TYR A 75 -2.98 3.54 8.85
C TYR A 75 -2.78 4.85 8.07
N SER A 76 -1.75 5.60 8.44
CA SER A 76 -1.12 6.64 7.62
C SER A 76 0.36 6.78 8.00
N ALA A 77 1.21 7.18 7.04
CA ALA A 77 2.63 7.36 7.28
C ALA A 77 2.96 8.45 8.33
N GLN A 78 2.02 9.35 8.62
CA GLN A 78 2.17 10.33 9.71
C GLN A 78 1.90 9.71 11.08
N ARG A 79 0.91 8.80 11.17
CA ARG A 79 0.53 8.15 12.42
C ARG A 79 1.50 7.03 12.79
N ASP A 80 2.10 6.40 11.79
CA ASP A 80 3.14 5.38 11.96
C ASP A 80 4.41 5.89 12.64
N GLN A 81 4.57 7.22 12.75
CA GLN A 81 5.66 7.84 13.53
C GLN A 81 5.33 7.94 15.03
N LEU A 82 4.08 7.70 15.41
CA LEU A 82 3.53 7.94 16.74
C LEU A 82 2.86 6.70 17.34
N TYR A 83 2.53 5.72 16.50
CA TYR A 83 1.80 4.52 16.86
C TYR A 83 2.30 3.34 16.03
N GLU A 84 2.34 2.17 16.66
CA GLU A 84 2.50 0.90 15.99
C GLU A 84 1.13 0.27 15.73
N PHE A 85 0.97 -0.36 14.57
CA PHE A 85 -0.32 -0.89 14.13
C PHE A 85 -0.34 -2.40 14.09
N THR A 86 -1.44 -2.99 14.58
CA THR A 86 -1.69 -4.44 14.46
C THR A 86 -1.88 -4.83 13.01
N ARG A 87 -1.90 -6.14 12.73
CA ARG A 87 -2.49 -6.66 11.48
C ARG A 87 -3.93 -6.13 11.26
N PRO A 88 -4.46 -6.09 10.02
CA PRO A 88 -5.83 -5.68 9.75
C PRO A 88 -6.84 -6.43 10.63
N THR A 89 -7.72 -5.68 11.28
CA THR A 89 -8.84 -6.24 12.06
C THR A 89 -10.09 -6.36 11.21
N ILE A 90 -10.32 -5.40 10.33
CA ILE A 90 -11.49 -5.36 9.45
C ILE A 90 -11.26 -4.40 8.28
N GLY A 91 -11.50 -4.89 7.06
CA GLY A 91 -11.52 -4.08 5.84
C GLY A 91 -12.89 -3.46 5.60
N ILE A 92 -12.88 -2.23 5.10
CA ILE A 92 -14.06 -1.44 4.75
C ILE A 92 -13.94 -0.99 3.31
N GLU A 93 -14.96 -1.34 2.54
CA GLU A 93 -15.10 -0.99 1.14
C GLU A 93 -16.08 0.18 0.99
N TYR A 94 -15.70 1.19 0.21
CA TYR A 94 -16.49 2.38 -0.06
C TYR A 94 -16.97 2.36 -1.50
N PHE A 95 -18.26 2.65 -1.71
CA PHE A 95 -18.89 2.60 -3.02
C PHE A 95 -19.65 3.89 -3.32
N PHE A 96 -19.86 4.14 -4.62
CA PHE A 96 -20.86 5.12 -5.07
C PHE A 96 -22.27 4.54 -4.98
N TYR A 97 -23.18 5.35 -4.43
CA TYR A 97 -24.60 5.06 -4.36
C TYR A 97 -25.39 6.14 -5.07
N LEU A 98 -26.45 5.72 -5.75
CA LEU A 98 -27.41 6.60 -6.42
C LEU A 98 -28.82 6.15 -6.11
N HIS A 99 -29.78 7.06 -6.19
CA HIS A 99 -31.19 6.69 -6.11
C HIS A 99 -31.55 5.72 -7.25
N LYS A 100 -32.31 4.66 -6.96
CA LYS A 100 -32.68 3.60 -7.93
C LYS A 100 -33.35 4.15 -9.21
N ASN A 101 -34.04 5.28 -9.11
CA ASN A 101 -34.70 5.96 -10.23
C ASN A 101 -33.73 6.65 -11.23
N ILE A 102 -32.44 6.71 -10.94
CA ILE A 102 -31.43 7.26 -11.86
C ILE A 102 -30.91 6.11 -12.74
N LEU A 103 -31.43 6.00 -13.96
CA LEU A 103 -31.21 4.84 -14.85
C LEU A 103 -30.05 5.01 -15.85
N GLY A 104 -29.51 6.23 -16.00
CA GLY A 104 -28.46 6.57 -16.99
C GLY A 104 -27.01 6.46 -16.51
N VAL A 105 -26.77 6.41 -15.19
CA VAL A 105 -25.41 6.39 -14.62
C VAL A 105 -25.01 4.94 -14.35
N LYS A 106 -24.02 4.42 -15.08
CA LYS A 106 -23.58 3.01 -14.99
C LYS A 106 -22.13 2.87 -14.58
N THR A 107 -21.31 3.87 -14.85
CA THR A 107 -19.89 3.90 -14.58
C THR A 107 -19.51 5.15 -13.79
N GLU A 108 -18.31 5.16 -13.20
CA GLU A 108 -17.80 6.34 -12.50
C GLU A 108 -17.62 7.55 -13.43
N ALA A 109 -17.33 7.33 -14.72
CA ALA A 109 -17.24 8.39 -15.71
C ALA A 109 -18.58 9.12 -15.91
N ASP A 110 -19.70 8.41 -15.78
CA ASP A 110 -21.05 8.99 -15.89
C ASP A 110 -21.41 9.90 -14.70
N LEU A 111 -20.55 9.98 -13.68
CA LEU A 111 -20.72 10.90 -12.54
C LEU A 111 -20.18 12.31 -12.85
N GLU A 112 -19.56 12.54 -14.00
CA GLU A 112 -19.12 13.88 -14.39
C GLU A 112 -20.30 14.86 -14.37
N GLY A 113 -20.10 16.03 -13.75
CA GLY A 113 -21.15 17.03 -13.54
C GLY A 113 -22.14 16.71 -12.40
N PHE A 114 -22.07 15.54 -11.75
CA PHE A 114 -22.86 15.27 -10.54
C PHE A 114 -22.31 16.02 -9.33
N VAL A 115 -23.22 16.36 -8.42
CA VAL A 115 -22.90 16.72 -7.04
C VAL A 115 -22.90 15.45 -6.20
N ILE A 116 -21.74 15.08 -5.68
CA ILE A 116 -21.52 13.87 -4.90
C ILE A 116 -21.41 14.22 -3.41
N GLY A 117 -22.27 13.59 -2.61
CA GLY A 117 -22.25 13.71 -1.16
C GLY A 117 -21.15 12.88 -0.53
N VAL A 118 -20.36 13.50 0.35
CA VAL A 118 -19.31 12.82 1.10
C VAL A 118 -19.29 13.32 2.55
N PRO A 119 -19.00 12.46 3.54
CA PRO A 119 -18.76 12.92 4.89
C PRO A 119 -17.41 13.66 4.98
N LYS A 120 -17.30 14.57 5.95
CA LYS A 120 -16.03 15.18 6.35
C LYS A 120 -15.00 14.10 6.73
N GLY A 121 -13.72 14.41 6.52
CA GLY A 121 -12.60 13.49 6.81
C GLY A 121 -12.06 12.81 5.56
N PHE A 122 -11.62 11.55 5.70
CA PHE A 122 -10.84 10.87 4.66
C PHE A 122 -11.60 10.68 3.34
N THR A 123 -12.89 10.36 3.39
CA THR A 123 -13.70 10.18 2.17
C THR A 123 -13.67 11.43 1.31
N HIS A 124 -13.77 12.61 1.92
CA HIS A 124 -13.68 13.88 1.21
C HIS A 124 -12.28 14.09 0.59
N SER A 125 -11.20 13.92 1.36
CA SER A 125 -9.86 14.14 0.82
C SER A 125 -9.53 13.19 -0.32
N TYR A 126 -9.92 11.91 -0.20
CA TYR A 126 -9.69 10.89 -1.22
C TYR A 126 -10.52 11.17 -2.49
N ALA A 127 -11.80 11.50 -2.34
CA ALA A 127 -12.66 11.86 -3.46
C ALA A 127 -12.13 13.07 -4.23
N ARG A 128 -11.65 14.12 -3.53
CA ARG A 128 -11.08 15.32 -4.16
C ARG A 128 -9.81 15.03 -4.95
N GLU A 129 -8.99 14.09 -4.48
CA GLU A 129 -7.74 13.71 -5.15
C GLU A 129 -8.00 12.88 -6.42
N HIS A 130 -8.92 11.91 -6.33
CA HIS A 130 -9.11 10.86 -7.34
C HIS A 130 -10.26 11.13 -8.32
N LEU A 131 -11.24 11.96 -7.97
CA LEU A 131 -12.33 12.33 -8.86
C LEU A 131 -12.03 13.66 -9.56
N LYS A 132 -12.26 13.68 -10.87
CA LYS A 132 -12.15 14.87 -11.73
C LYS A 132 -13.53 15.18 -12.32
N GLY A 133 -13.83 16.46 -12.55
CA GLY A 133 -15.09 16.87 -13.17
C GLY A 133 -16.34 16.68 -12.29
N VAL A 134 -16.20 16.42 -10.99
CA VAL A 134 -17.32 16.26 -10.05
C VAL A 134 -17.34 17.39 -9.01
N SER A 135 -18.53 17.77 -8.56
CA SER A 135 -18.69 18.68 -7.42
C SER A 135 -18.91 17.87 -6.14
N LEU A 136 -18.23 18.22 -5.04
CA LEU A 136 -18.40 17.55 -3.75
C LEU A 136 -19.22 18.42 -2.80
N VAL A 137 -20.18 17.82 -2.10
CA VAL A 137 -20.90 18.45 -0.98
C VAL A 137 -20.61 17.70 0.32
N LEU A 138 -20.24 18.45 1.35
CA LEU A 138 -19.78 17.91 2.63
C LEU A 138 -20.92 17.75 3.63
N PHE A 139 -20.89 16.63 4.35
CA PHE A 139 -21.76 16.35 5.48
C PHE A 139 -20.94 16.05 6.73
N ASP A 140 -21.49 16.32 7.91
CA ASP A 140 -20.77 16.12 9.17
C ASP A 140 -20.48 14.65 9.45
N ASN A 141 -21.36 13.76 9.01
CA ASN A 141 -21.24 12.32 9.18
C ASN A 141 -22.11 11.57 8.15
N PHE A 142 -22.07 10.24 8.19
CA PHE A 142 -22.87 9.40 7.30
C PHE A 142 -24.37 9.57 7.50
N GLU A 143 -24.84 9.76 8.73
CA GLU A 143 -26.27 9.90 9.03
C GLU A 143 -26.86 11.16 8.38
N THR A 144 -26.20 12.31 8.54
CA THR A 144 -26.63 13.56 7.89
C THR A 144 -26.53 13.50 6.36
N LEU A 145 -25.57 12.74 5.82
CA LEU A 145 -25.48 12.44 4.39
C LEU A 145 -26.68 11.60 3.91
N TYR A 146 -27.03 10.52 4.61
CA TYR A 146 -28.14 9.65 4.21
C TYR A 146 -29.49 10.37 4.29
N GLN A 147 -29.71 11.18 5.33
CA GLN A 147 -30.91 12.01 5.43
C GLN A 147 -31.01 13.00 4.26
N ALA A 148 -29.90 13.66 3.91
CA ALA A 148 -29.86 14.55 2.74
C ALA A 148 -30.14 13.81 1.42
N ALA A 149 -29.69 12.56 1.30
CA ALA A 149 -29.96 11.75 0.13
C ALA A 149 -31.43 11.34 0.04
N LEU A 150 -32.06 10.99 1.18
CA LEU A 150 -33.49 10.67 1.27
C LEU A 150 -34.38 11.87 0.91
N GLU A 151 -34.00 13.06 1.37
CA GLU A 151 -34.68 14.33 1.04
C GLU A 151 -34.42 14.79 -0.41
N GLY A 152 -33.59 14.07 -1.17
CA GLY A 152 -33.24 14.43 -2.55
C GLY A 152 -32.30 15.63 -2.68
N ARG A 153 -31.73 16.12 -1.58
CA ARG A 153 -30.71 17.20 -1.59
C ARG A 153 -29.41 16.76 -2.23
N VAL A 154 -29.12 15.46 -2.22
CA VAL A 154 -27.98 14.87 -2.94
C VAL A 154 -28.40 13.59 -3.67
N LYS A 155 -27.96 13.45 -4.92
CA LYS A 155 -28.43 12.38 -5.83
C LYS A 155 -27.45 11.20 -5.94
N ALA A 156 -26.19 11.44 -5.61
CA ALA A 156 -25.13 10.44 -5.58
C ALA A 156 -24.25 10.66 -4.34
N PHE A 157 -23.77 9.60 -3.70
CA PHE A 157 -22.90 9.74 -2.54
C PHE A 157 -21.93 8.57 -2.38
N ILE A 158 -20.87 8.77 -1.58
CA ILE A 158 -19.88 7.73 -1.28
C ILE A 158 -20.13 7.20 0.13
N SER A 159 -20.26 5.89 0.25
CA SER A 159 -20.53 5.24 1.53
C SER A 159 -19.97 3.82 1.59
N PRO A 160 -19.57 3.36 2.78
CA PRO A 160 -19.52 1.93 3.05
C PRO A 160 -20.92 1.34 2.96
N ALA A 161 -20.99 0.12 2.45
CA ALA A 161 -22.24 -0.60 2.33
C ALA A 161 -22.81 -0.99 3.71
N ALA A 162 -21.95 -1.40 4.66
CA ALA A 162 -22.33 -1.68 6.05
C ALA A 162 -22.97 -0.49 6.79
N ASN A 163 -22.44 0.74 6.62
CA ASN A 163 -23.03 1.94 7.23
C ASN A 163 -24.44 2.21 6.69
N LEU A 164 -24.61 2.09 5.36
CA LEU A 164 -25.89 2.34 4.70
C LEU A 164 -26.93 1.27 5.10
N SER A 165 -26.55 -0.01 5.08
CA SER A 165 -27.42 -1.10 5.50
C SER A 165 -27.83 -0.98 6.96
N HIS A 166 -26.89 -0.65 7.85
CA HIS A 166 -27.19 -0.43 9.27
C HIS A 166 -28.18 0.73 9.46
N PHE A 167 -27.98 1.83 8.74
CA PHE A 167 -28.89 2.98 8.82
C PHE A 167 -30.33 2.59 8.46
N PHE A 168 -30.55 1.89 7.34
CA PHE A 168 -31.88 1.46 6.93
C PHE A 168 -32.47 0.36 7.82
N ALA A 169 -31.63 -0.55 8.33
CA ALA A 169 -32.08 -1.55 9.30
C ALA A 169 -32.57 -0.90 10.60
N LYS A 170 -31.91 0.19 11.04
CA LYS A 170 -32.31 0.95 12.23
C LYS A 170 -33.59 1.76 12.01
N THR A 171 -33.79 2.35 10.84
CA THR A 171 -34.99 3.16 10.56
C THR A 171 -36.22 2.31 10.22
N GLY A 172 -36.02 1.07 9.76
CA GLY A 172 -37.11 0.21 9.27
C GLY A 172 -37.59 0.58 7.86
N GLU A 173 -36.96 1.58 7.23
CA GLU A 173 -37.30 2.04 5.89
C GLU A 173 -36.57 1.22 4.81
N PRO A 174 -37.19 1.00 3.64
CA PRO A 174 -36.51 0.32 2.54
C PRO A 174 -35.39 1.21 1.97
N ASN A 175 -34.22 0.61 1.69
CA ASN A 175 -33.12 1.31 1.04
C ASN A 175 -33.48 1.68 -0.43
N PRO A 176 -33.64 2.98 -0.78
CA PRO A 176 -33.99 3.40 -2.13
C PRO A 176 -32.75 3.59 -3.03
N PHE A 177 -31.55 3.36 -2.51
CA PHE A 177 -30.30 3.54 -3.22
C PHE A 177 -29.79 2.22 -3.79
N ARG A 178 -29.12 2.31 -4.94
CA ARG A 178 -28.37 1.22 -5.56
C ARG A 178 -26.89 1.59 -5.59
N ARG A 179 -26.06 0.57 -5.48
CA ARG A 179 -24.63 0.69 -5.76
C ARG A 179 -24.41 0.92 -7.26
N LEU A 180 -23.44 1.77 -7.61
CA LEU A 180 -23.09 2.06 -9.00
C LEU A 180 -22.36 0.89 -9.68
N SER A 181 -21.40 0.28 -8.97
CA SER A 181 -20.52 -0.79 -9.46
C SER A 181 -20.19 -1.78 -8.34
N ASP A 182 -19.97 -3.05 -8.68
CA ASP A 182 -19.55 -4.08 -7.73
C ASP A 182 -18.11 -3.88 -7.23
N ARG A 183 -17.31 -3.08 -7.95
CA ARG A 183 -15.97 -2.68 -7.53
C ARG A 183 -16.05 -1.50 -6.55
N PRO A 184 -15.33 -1.55 -5.40
CA PRO A 184 -15.23 -0.40 -4.51
C PRO A 184 -14.46 0.74 -5.16
N PHE A 185 -14.88 1.97 -4.87
CA PHE A 185 -14.16 3.19 -5.22
C PHE A 185 -12.80 3.23 -4.50
N TYR A 186 -12.80 2.83 -3.22
CA TYR A 186 -11.58 2.53 -2.47
C TYR A 186 -11.91 1.64 -1.26
N SER A 187 -10.86 1.08 -0.66
CA SER A 187 -10.96 0.30 0.56
C SER A 187 -9.98 0.80 1.62
N ARG A 188 -10.31 0.60 2.89
CA ARG A 188 -9.44 0.91 4.04
C ARG A 188 -9.58 -0.15 5.10
N ASP A 189 -8.48 -0.45 5.76
CA ASP A 189 -8.48 -1.41 6.86
C ASP A 189 -8.36 -0.69 8.20
N TYR A 190 -9.26 -1.02 9.12
CA TYR A 190 -9.07 -0.70 10.52
C TYR A 190 -8.03 -1.63 11.13
N ARG A 191 -7.14 -1.02 11.90
CA ARG A 191 -6.14 -1.69 12.72
C ARG A 191 -6.29 -1.25 14.16
N GLY A 192 -5.91 -2.13 15.08
CA GLY A 192 -5.54 -1.68 16.42
C GLY A 192 -4.29 -0.82 16.32
N ALA A 193 -4.14 0.16 17.21
CA ALA A 193 -2.93 0.96 17.29
C ALA A 193 -2.47 1.09 18.74
N VAL A 194 -1.22 0.72 19.00
CA VAL A 194 -0.55 0.91 20.29
C VAL A 194 0.41 2.08 20.18
N ARG A 195 0.95 2.54 21.31
CA ARG A 195 1.97 3.59 21.33
C ARG A 195 3.25 3.12 20.62
N GLU A 196 3.89 4.02 19.87
CA GLU A 196 5.23 3.79 19.31
C GLU A 196 6.22 3.28 20.37
N GLY A 197 7.00 2.25 20.01
CA GLY A 197 8.00 1.63 20.88
C GLY A 197 7.44 0.56 21.82
N ASN A 198 6.14 0.21 21.71
CA ASN A 198 5.51 -0.83 22.52
C ASN A 198 5.31 -2.16 21.76
N ALA A 199 6.39 -2.61 21.10
CA ALA A 199 6.41 -3.83 20.31
C ALA A 199 5.95 -5.08 21.10
N GLN A 200 6.24 -5.15 22.40
CA GLN A 200 5.80 -6.29 23.23
C GLN A 200 4.27 -6.37 23.35
N LEU A 201 3.60 -5.23 23.53
CA LEU A 201 2.13 -5.18 23.55
C LEU A 201 1.55 -5.46 22.16
N LEU A 202 2.19 -4.94 21.11
CA LEU A 202 1.78 -5.21 19.73
C LEU A 202 1.82 -6.70 19.42
N ASP A 203 2.93 -7.37 19.73
CA ASP A 203 3.11 -8.81 19.53
C ASP A 203 2.08 -9.64 20.29
N LEU A 204 1.79 -9.24 21.54
CA LEU A 204 0.74 -9.87 22.35
C LEU A 204 -0.64 -9.73 21.72
N ILE A 205 -0.97 -8.53 21.23
CA ILE A 205 -2.24 -8.26 20.56
C ILE A 205 -2.33 -9.07 19.27
N ASP A 206 -1.30 -9.06 18.42
CA ASP A 206 -1.31 -9.81 17.17
C ASP A 206 -1.35 -11.32 17.40
N ALA A 207 -0.69 -11.84 18.43
CA ALA A 207 -0.80 -13.24 18.84
C ALA A 207 -2.24 -13.62 19.24
N GLY A 208 -2.93 -12.75 19.99
CA GLY A 208 -4.35 -12.95 20.32
C GLY A 208 -5.26 -12.83 19.09
N LEU A 209 -5.01 -11.86 18.21
CA LEU A 209 -5.79 -11.70 16.97
C LEU A 209 -5.63 -12.95 16.09
N LYS A 210 -4.43 -13.54 15.99
CA LYS A 210 -4.16 -14.78 15.22
C LYS A 210 -5.03 -15.97 15.63
N GLN A 211 -5.56 -15.99 16.84
CA GLN A 211 -6.48 -17.03 17.32
C GLN A 211 -7.93 -16.84 16.88
N ILE A 212 -8.27 -15.67 16.31
CA ILE A 212 -9.59 -15.37 15.75
C ILE A 212 -9.61 -15.80 14.29
N SER A 213 -10.48 -16.76 13.97
CA SER A 213 -10.67 -17.25 12.62
C SER A 213 -11.42 -16.24 11.74
N PRO A 214 -11.24 -16.29 10.40
CA PRO A 214 -12.02 -15.48 9.47
C PRO A 214 -13.54 -15.66 9.63
N GLN A 215 -13.98 -16.87 9.98
CA GLN A 215 -15.39 -17.18 10.22
C GLN A 215 -15.92 -16.44 11.45
N GLU A 216 -15.13 -16.34 12.52
CA GLU A 216 -15.54 -15.60 13.71
C GLU A 216 -15.62 -14.09 13.47
N PHE A 217 -14.68 -13.53 12.67
CA PHE A 217 -14.82 -12.14 12.19
C PHE A 217 -16.10 -11.95 11.37
N GLN A 218 -16.43 -12.91 10.50
CA GLN A 218 -17.66 -12.85 9.69
C GLN A 218 -18.93 -12.95 10.56
N VAL A 219 -18.93 -13.77 11.61
CA VAL A 219 -20.07 -13.85 12.55
C VAL A 219 -20.30 -12.52 13.25
N ILE A 220 -19.23 -11.81 13.64
CA ILE A 220 -19.35 -10.46 14.22
C ILE A 220 -19.89 -9.48 13.16
N ALA A 221 -19.34 -9.50 11.96
CA ALA A 221 -19.81 -8.69 10.83
C ALA A 221 -21.31 -8.87 10.53
N ASP A 222 -21.75 -10.12 10.43
CA ASP A 222 -23.12 -10.49 10.08
C ASP A 222 -24.12 -10.02 11.15
N ARG A 223 -23.76 -10.15 12.44
CA ARG A 223 -24.58 -9.64 13.57
C ARG A 223 -24.92 -8.17 13.41
N TRP A 224 -24.02 -7.41 12.82
CA TRP A 224 -24.12 -5.97 12.68
C TRP A 224 -24.70 -5.52 11.34
N GLY A 225 -25.27 -6.46 10.55
CA GLY A 225 -25.87 -6.16 9.25
C GLY A 225 -24.85 -5.82 8.17
N ALA A 226 -23.60 -6.26 8.36
CA ALA A 226 -22.47 -6.02 7.47
C ALA A 226 -22.05 -7.31 6.71
N GLY A 227 -23.00 -8.24 6.50
CA GLY A 227 -22.86 -9.50 5.78
C GLY A 227 -23.05 -9.43 4.25
N ARG A 228 -23.38 -10.58 3.63
CA ARG A 228 -23.26 -10.87 2.17
C ARG A 228 -23.82 -9.81 1.20
N ASP A 229 -24.86 -9.04 1.56
CA ASP A 229 -25.49 -8.02 0.69
C ASP A 229 -24.99 -6.59 0.93
N SER A 230 -24.15 -6.37 1.95
CA SER A 230 -23.70 -5.05 2.43
C SER A 230 -22.22 -4.79 2.19
N GLY A 231 -21.65 -5.32 1.11
CA GLY A 231 -20.20 -5.29 0.85
C GLY A 231 -19.47 -6.21 1.83
N ARG A 232 -18.43 -6.92 1.37
CA ARG A 232 -17.74 -7.85 2.26
C ARG A 232 -17.00 -7.04 3.32
N ILE A 233 -17.25 -7.34 4.59
CA ILE A 233 -16.21 -7.17 5.60
C ILE A 233 -15.09 -8.13 5.21
N SER A 234 -14.13 -7.59 4.47
CA SER A 234 -12.96 -8.35 4.05
C SER A 234 -11.99 -8.33 5.21
N MET A 235 -11.92 -9.44 5.96
CA MET A 235 -10.59 -9.87 6.38
C MET A 235 -9.81 -10.04 5.08
N PRO A 236 -8.59 -9.51 4.92
CA PRO A 236 -7.84 -9.67 3.68
C PRO A 236 -7.45 -11.15 3.51
N GLN A 237 -8.42 -11.93 3.06
CA GLN A 237 -8.29 -13.27 2.58
C GLN A 237 -8.19 -13.12 1.08
N LEU A 238 -7.02 -13.48 0.57
CA LEU A 238 -6.76 -13.61 -0.85
C LEU A 238 -7.87 -14.45 -1.49
N THR A 239 -8.84 -13.77 -2.12
CA THR A 239 -9.99 -14.41 -2.75
C THR A 239 -9.68 -14.60 -4.23
N LEU A 240 -9.23 -15.81 -4.55
CA LEU A 240 -9.02 -16.25 -5.91
C LEU A 240 -10.32 -16.82 -6.48
N ASN A 241 -10.60 -16.52 -7.74
CA ASN A 241 -11.68 -17.17 -8.48
C ASN A 241 -11.25 -18.61 -8.88
N ALA A 242 -12.17 -19.38 -9.45
CA ALA A 242 -11.91 -20.77 -9.82
C ALA A 242 -10.80 -20.92 -10.88
N GLU A 243 -10.73 -19.99 -11.84
CA GLU A 243 -9.73 -19.97 -12.90
C GLU A 243 -8.32 -19.71 -12.34
N GLU A 244 -8.18 -18.70 -11.48
CA GLU A 244 -6.94 -18.32 -10.82
C GLU A 244 -6.42 -19.43 -9.90
N ARG A 245 -7.30 -20.07 -9.13
CA ARG A 245 -6.92 -21.18 -8.27
C ARG A 245 -6.45 -22.38 -9.09
N ALA A 246 -7.19 -22.73 -10.14
CA ALA A 246 -6.78 -23.78 -11.07
C ALA A 246 -5.48 -23.44 -11.81
N TRP A 247 -5.21 -22.16 -12.06
CA TRP A 247 -3.95 -21.70 -12.63
C TRP A 247 -2.79 -21.94 -11.66
N LEU A 248 -2.92 -21.56 -10.39
CA LEU A 248 -1.89 -21.83 -9.36
C LEU A 248 -1.65 -23.32 -9.14
N ASP A 249 -2.71 -24.13 -9.14
CA ASP A 249 -2.59 -25.59 -9.01
C ASP A 249 -1.75 -26.21 -10.14
N ARG A 250 -1.75 -25.58 -11.34
CA ARG A 250 -0.91 -25.97 -12.48
C ARG A 250 0.48 -25.35 -12.48
N HIS A 251 0.70 -24.32 -11.67
CA HIS A 251 1.97 -23.56 -11.60
C HIS A 251 2.45 -23.45 -10.14
N PRO A 252 2.75 -24.57 -9.47
CA PRO A 252 3.23 -24.56 -8.08
C PRO A 252 4.62 -23.90 -7.95
N VAL A 253 5.37 -23.83 -9.06
CA VAL A 253 6.64 -23.12 -9.16
C VAL A 253 6.53 -22.09 -10.28
N ILE A 254 6.86 -20.83 -9.98
CA ILE A 254 6.81 -19.72 -10.92
C ILE A 254 8.23 -19.17 -11.09
N GLU A 255 8.76 -19.30 -12.31
CA GLU A 255 10.07 -18.74 -12.66
C GLU A 255 9.96 -17.23 -12.82
N ILE A 256 10.88 -16.49 -12.17
CA ILE A 256 10.87 -15.03 -12.16
C ILE A 256 12.23 -14.44 -12.45
N GLY A 257 12.27 -13.50 -13.39
CA GLY A 257 13.43 -12.65 -13.68
C GLY A 257 13.60 -11.55 -12.64
N VAL A 258 14.83 -11.40 -12.15
CA VAL A 258 15.20 -10.33 -11.21
C VAL A 258 16.46 -9.59 -11.68
N ASP A 259 16.67 -8.36 -11.20
CA ASP A 259 17.87 -7.60 -11.55
C ASP A 259 19.13 -8.31 -11.04
N GLY A 260 19.17 -8.60 -9.74
CA GLY A 260 20.27 -9.32 -9.10
C GLY A 260 21.50 -8.46 -8.78
N ALA A 261 21.56 -7.20 -9.23
CA ALA A 261 22.67 -6.28 -8.96
C ALA A 261 22.21 -4.89 -8.46
N TRP A 262 21.08 -4.84 -7.74
CA TRP A 262 20.43 -3.58 -7.34
C TRP A 262 20.15 -3.47 -5.83
N PRO A 263 21.19 -3.54 -4.96
CA PRO A 263 21.01 -3.51 -3.51
C PRO A 263 20.53 -2.13 -3.00
N PRO A 264 19.73 -2.04 -1.93
CA PRO A 264 19.16 -3.14 -1.13
C PRO A 264 17.86 -3.71 -1.69
N ILE A 265 17.49 -3.36 -2.92
CA ILE A 265 16.15 -3.60 -3.46
C ILE A 265 16.07 -5.01 -4.04
N ASP A 266 16.92 -5.33 -5.01
CA ASP A 266 16.84 -6.55 -5.78
C ASP A 266 18.26 -7.02 -6.15
N PHE A 267 18.86 -7.87 -5.29
CA PHE A 267 20.25 -8.26 -5.45
C PHE A 267 20.53 -9.69 -5.03
N MET A 268 21.64 -10.24 -5.52
CA MET A 268 22.19 -11.50 -5.03
C MET A 268 23.21 -11.19 -3.93
N ASN A 269 23.05 -11.80 -2.76
CA ASN A 269 23.99 -11.64 -1.65
C ASN A 269 25.31 -12.41 -1.90
N GLN A 270 26.24 -12.31 -0.95
CA GLN A 270 27.56 -12.95 -1.07
C GLN A 270 27.51 -14.49 -1.15
N GLN A 271 26.42 -15.11 -0.70
CA GLN A 271 26.16 -16.55 -0.79
C GLN A 271 25.51 -16.94 -2.12
N GLY A 272 25.25 -15.99 -3.03
CA GLY A 272 24.57 -16.23 -4.29
C GLY A 272 23.06 -16.44 -4.13
N LEU A 273 22.47 -16.04 -3.00
CA LEU A 273 21.03 -16.11 -2.75
C LEU A 273 20.36 -14.77 -3.06
N HIS A 274 19.13 -14.82 -3.58
CA HIS A 274 18.34 -13.61 -3.80
C HIS A 274 18.04 -12.94 -2.45
N SER A 275 18.13 -11.62 -2.41
CA SER A 275 18.04 -10.83 -1.19
C SER A 275 17.56 -9.42 -1.47
N GLY A 276 17.12 -8.75 -0.41
CA GLY A 276 16.61 -7.39 -0.47
C GLY A 276 15.09 -7.34 -0.43
N ILE A 277 14.56 -6.14 -0.61
CA ILE A 277 13.12 -5.87 -0.56
C ILE A 277 12.36 -6.80 -1.51
N ALA A 278 12.86 -6.98 -2.73
CA ALA A 278 12.26 -7.84 -3.74
C ALA A 278 12.10 -9.29 -3.26
N HIS A 279 13.12 -9.85 -2.60
CA HIS A 279 13.07 -11.19 -2.04
C HIS A 279 11.96 -11.32 -0.99
N ASP A 280 11.91 -10.37 -0.06
CA ASP A 280 10.95 -10.39 1.04
C ASP A 280 9.48 -10.29 0.53
N TYR A 281 9.25 -9.55 -0.58
CA TYR A 281 7.96 -9.55 -1.28
C TYR A 281 7.64 -10.92 -1.89
N LEU A 282 8.62 -11.59 -2.51
CA LEU A 282 8.42 -12.91 -3.11
C LEU A 282 8.09 -13.97 -2.07
N GLU A 283 8.76 -13.98 -0.92
CA GLU A 283 8.44 -14.90 0.18
C GLU A 283 7.00 -14.70 0.65
N LEU A 284 6.62 -13.46 0.97
CA LEU A 284 5.30 -13.13 1.47
C LEU A 284 4.18 -13.45 0.47
N ILE A 285 4.40 -13.18 -0.81
CA ILE A 285 3.44 -13.51 -1.87
C ILE A 285 3.39 -15.04 -2.06
N GLY A 286 4.54 -15.71 -2.05
CA GLY A 286 4.67 -17.16 -2.22
C GLY A 286 3.93 -17.94 -1.14
N GLU A 287 4.11 -17.57 0.13
CA GLU A 287 3.39 -18.17 1.27
C GLU A 287 1.87 -18.05 1.13
N ARG A 288 1.40 -16.88 0.68
CA ARG A 288 -0.05 -16.60 0.53
C ARG A 288 -0.67 -17.36 -0.63
N LEU A 289 0.04 -17.41 -1.75
CA LEU A 289 -0.38 -18.11 -2.95
C LEU A 289 -0.14 -19.62 -2.86
N LYS A 290 0.67 -20.06 -1.89
CA LYS A 290 1.18 -21.43 -1.75
C LYS A 290 1.94 -21.88 -3.00
N VAL A 291 2.81 -21.00 -3.51
CA VAL A 291 3.70 -21.27 -4.65
C VAL A 291 5.15 -20.95 -4.29
N GLU A 292 6.08 -21.58 -4.99
CA GLU A 292 7.50 -21.27 -4.94
C GLU A 292 7.86 -20.30 -6.08
N PHE A 293 8.51 -19.18 -5.76
CA PHE A 293 9.15 -18.36 -6.78
C PHE A 293 10.59 -18.82 -6.99
N ARG A 294 10.90 -19.25 -8.22
CA ARG A 294 12.26 -19.61 -8.60
C ARG A 294 12.92 -18.45 -9.31
N VAL A 295 13.92 -17.87 -8.64
CA VAL A 295 14.56 -16.63 -9.07
C VAL A 295 15.64 -16.91 -10.12
N HIS A 296 15.61 -16.14 -11.22
CA HIS A 296 16.60 -16.14 -12.29
C HIS A 296 17.20 -14.73 -12.44
N PRO A 297 18.37 -14.44 -11.85
CA PRO A 297 19.03 -13.16 -12.05
C PRO A 297 19.48 -13.00 -13.50
N GLY A 298 19.37 -11.78 -14.03
CA GLY A 298 20.04 -11.41 -15.28
C GLY A 298 21.49 -11.00 -15.01
N PRO A 299 22.42 -11.16 -15.97
CA PRO A 299 23.75 -10.54 -15.83
C PRO A 299 23.67 -9.00 -15.86
N THR A 300 22.61 -8.44 -16.45
CA THR A 300 22.21 -7.04 -16.37
C THR A 300 20.67 -6.94 -16.37
N PHE A 301 20.12 -5.83 -15.86
CA PHE A 301 18.68 -5.53 -15.97
C PHE A 301 18.17 -5.62 -17.41
N LYS A 302 18.92 -5.07 -18.37
CA LYS A 302 18.54 -5.08 -19.79
C LYS A 302 18.40 -6.51 -20.33
N GLN A 303 19.30 -7.40 -19.94
CA GLN A 303 19.23 -8.80 -20.34
C GLN A 303 18.09 -9.53 -19.63
N MET A 304 17.86 -9.28 -18.34
CA MET A 304 16.68 -9.82 -17.65
C MET A 304 15.39 -9.37 -18.34
N LEU A 305 15.25 -8.07 -18.62
CA LEU A 305 14.08 -7.51 -19.29
C LEU A 305 13.89 -8.12 -20.68
N ALA A 306 14.96 -8.32 -21.45
CA ALA A 306 14.86 -8.97 -22.77
C ALA A 306 14.36 -10.42 -22.67
N ARG A 307 14.77 -11.18 -21.66
CA ARG A 307 14.29 -12.55 -21.41
C ARG A 307 12.80 -12.55 -21.05
N VAL A 308 12.34 -11.57 -20.28
CA VAL A 308 10.91 -11.43 -19.94
C VAL A 308 10.09 -10.96 -21.15
N SER A 309 10.57 -9.95 -21.88
CA SER A 309 9.90 -9.42 -23.08
C SER A 309 9.81 -10.43 -24.22
N SER A 310 10.82 -11.30 -24.40
CA SER A 310 10.80 -12.37 -25.40
C SER A 310 9.96 -13.59 -24.99
N GLY A 311 9.54 -13.66 -23.72
CA GLY A 311 8.80 -14.78 -23.18
C GLY A 311 9.65 -16.00 -22.81
N GLU A 312 10.99 -15.89 -22.85
CA GLU A 312 11.90 -16.90 -22.28
C GLU A 312 11.63 -17.06 -20.77
N LEU A 313 11.47 -15.92 -20.08
CA LEU A 313 10.88 -15.85 -18.75
C LEU A 313 9.50 -15.21 -18.86
N LYS A 314 8.53 -15.68 -18.09
CA LYS A 314 7.15 -15.20 -18.20
C LYS A 314 6.79 -14.13 -17.17
N LEU A 315 7.62 -13.99 -16.13
CA LEU A 315 7.46 -13.01 -15.06
C LEU A 315 8.79 -12.32 -14.78
N GLY A 316 8.76 -11.01 -14.55
CA GLY A 316 9.87 -10.21 -14.05
C GLY A 316 9.45 -9.30 -12.90
N MET A 317 10.39 -8.94 -12.04
CA MET A 317 10.20 -8.04 -10.91
C MET A 317 10.98 -6.72 -11.08
N SER A 318 10.55 -5.68 -10.37
CA SER A 318 11.25 -4.38 -10.33
C SER A 318 11.31 -3.69 -11.70
N ILE A 319 10.21 -3.76 -12.47
CA ILE A 319 10.14 -3.18 -13.82
C ILE A 319 9.20 -1.98 -13.81
N VAL A 320 9.72 -0.83 -14.22
CA VAL A 320 8.93 0.38 -14.47
C VAL A 320 8.10 0.20 -15.74
N GLN A 321 6.80 0.47 -15.66
CA GLN A 321 5.94 0.47 -16.84
C GLN A 321 6.26 1.67 -17.75
N THR A 322 6.45 1.41 -19.03
CA THR A 322 6.55 2.42 -20.09
C THR A 322 5.66 1.99 -21.26
N GLU A 323 5.25 2.94 -22.11
CA GLU A 323 4.44 2.64 -23.31
C GLU A 323 5.10 1.57 -24.20
N GLU A 324 6.43 1.65 -24.33
CA GLU A 324 7.22 0.70 -25.11
C GLU A 324 7.18 -0.71 -24.53
N ARG A 325 7.36 -0.86 -23.22
CA ARG A 325 7.36 -2.16 -22.54
C ARG A 325 5.96 -2.76 -22.48
N ALA A 326 4.93 -1.91 -22.39
CA ALA A 326 3.53 -2.33 -22.38
C ALA A 326 3.06 -2.96 -23.71
N ARG A 327 3.88 -2.89 -24.77
CA ARG A 327 3.62 -3.60 -26.03
C ARG A 327 3.78 -5.11 -25.89
N ASP A 328 4.72 -5.56 -25.05
CA ASP A 328 5.08 -6.97 -24.91
C ASP A 328 4.78 -7.51 -23.50
N LEU A 329 4.47 -6.63 -22.55
CA LEU A 329 4.27 -6.96 -21.13
C LEU A 329 2.94 -6.43 -20.60
N TRP A 330 2.27 -7.22 -19.76
CA TRP A 330 1.27 -6.75 -18.81
C TRP A 330 1.92 -6.41 -17.49
N PHE A 331 1.34 -5.47 -16.75
CA PHE A 331 1.87 -4.98 -15.49
C PHE A 331 0.85 -5.11 -14.39
N THR A 332 1.31 -5.48 -13.20
CA THR A 332 0.50 -5.39 -11.97
C THR A 332 0.42 -3.94 -11.51
N SER A 333 -0.37 -3.70 -10.47
CA SER A 333 -0.26 -2.52 -9.62
C SER A 333 1.16 -2.41 -9.04
N GLU A 334 1.62 -1.18 -8.78
CA GLU A 334 2.92 -0.97 -8.14
C GLU A 334 2.93 -1.50 -6.71
N PHE A 335 4.06 -2.11 -6.33
CA PHE A 335 4.29 -2.65 -4.99
C PHE A 335 5.35 -1.86 -4.22
N PHE A 336 6.26 -1.17 -4.91
CA PHE A 336 7.31 -0.36 -4.30
C PHE A 336 7.65 0.85 -5.17
N THR A 337 8.20 1.91 -4.56
CA THR A 337 8.53 3.16 -5.25
C THR A 337 9.93 3.59 -4.91
N VAL A 338 10.69 4.01 -5.92
CA VAL A 338 12.07 4.51 -5.74
C VAL A 338 12.20 5.95 -6.22
N MET A 339 13.09 6.69 -5.57
CA MET A 339 13.44 8.05 -5.96
C MET A 339 14.75 8.06 -6.75
N LYS A 340 14.87 9.02 -7.66
CA LYS A 340 16.10 9.27 -8.42
C LYS A 340 16.90 10.39 -7.77
N ALA A 341 18.18 10.43 -8.04
CA ALA A 341 19.06 11.52 -7.63
C ALA A 341 20.17 11.73 -8.64
N ILE A 342 20.74 12.94 -8.60
CA ILE A 342 22.01 13.27 -9.24
C ILE A 342 23.11 13.07 -8.21
N VAL A 343 24.16 12.34 -8.62
CA VAL A 343 25.36 12.10 -7.82
C VAL A 343 26.55 12.68 -8.56
N THR A 344 27.38 13.44 -7.86
CA THR A 344 28.63 14.01 -8.39
C THR A 344 29.78 13.78 -7.40
N ARG A 345 31.00 14.07 -7.84
CA ARG A 345 32.14 14.18 -6.92
C ARG A 345 31.99 15.42 -6.04
N LYS A 346 32.55 15.38 -4.82
CA LYS A 346 32.46 16.47 -3.83
C LYS A 346 33.07 17.80 -4.28
N ASP A 347 33.98 17.78 -5.24
CA ASP A 347 34.60 18.97 -5.82
C ASP A 347 33.72 19.64 -6.90
N GLU A 348 32.66 18.98 -7.37
CA GLU A 348 31.69 19.54 -8.30
C GLU A 348 30.49 20.10 -7.54
N GLN A 349 30.28 21.41 -7.65
CA GLN A 349 29.30 22.20 -6.89
C GLN A 349 28.28 22.90 -7.78
N ALA A 350 28.36 22.76 -9.11
CA ALA A 350 27.50 23.47 -10.04
C ALA A 350 26.29 22.64 -10.54
N ILE A 351 26.23 21.35 -10.22
CA ILE A 351 25.24 20.42 -10.80
C ILE A 351 24.17 20.05 -9.77
N HIS A 352 22.97 20.60 -9.91
CA HIS A 352 21.84 20.34 -9.01
C HIS A 352 20.55 19.94 -9.75
N THR A 353 20.36 20.39 -10.98
CA THR A 353 19.17 20.07 -11.79
C THR A 353 19.54 19.34 -13.08
N ILE A 354 18.51 18.94 -13.84
CA ILE A 354 18.69 18.32 -15.15
C ILE A 354 19.32 19.28 -16.18
N GLU A 355 19.05 20.58 -16.09
CA GLU A 355 19.62 21.59 -16.98
C GLU A 355 21.12 21.78 -16.74
N ASP A 356 21.60 21.64 -15.50
CA ASP A 356 23.03 21.75 -15.16
C ASP A 356 23.87 20.61 -15.76
N LEU A 357 23.21 19.54 -16.23
CA LEU A 357 23.85 18.40 -16.90
C LEU A 357 24.09 18.66 -18.40
N TYR A 358 23.63 19.78 -18.96
CA TYR A 358 23.84 20.09 -20.38
C TYR A 358 25.33 20.31 -20.68
N GLY A 359 25.83 19.58 -21.68
CA GLY A 359 27.26 19.55 -22.03
C GLY A 359 28.11 18.69 -21.10
N ARG A 360 27.51 17.99 -20.12
CA ARG A 360 28.20 17.09 -19.19
C ARG A 360 28.10 15.64 -19.63
N LYS A 361 29.09 14.85 -19.23
CA LYS A 361 29.11 13.40 -19.44
C LYS A 361 28.48 12.70 -18.24
N VAL A 362 27.40 11.94 -18.48
CA VAL A 362 26.57 11.35 -17.43
C VAL A 362 26.50 9.84 -17.56
N ALA A 363 26.95 9.12 -16.53
CA ALA A 363 26.75 7.68 -16.46
C ALA A 363 25.29 7.34 -16.17
N ILE A 364 24.76 6.33 -16.87
CA ILE A 364 23.37 5.87 -16.75
C ILE A 364 23.27 4.36 -16.99
N GLU A 365 22.44 3.64 -16.23
CA GLU A 365 22.24 2.21 -16.46
C GLU A 365 21.52 1.94 -17.79
N ASN A 366 22.10 1.05 -18.58
CA ASN A 366 21.55 0.65 -19.86
C ASN A 366 20.23 -0.11 -19.67
N GLY A 367 19.18 0.34 -20.36
CA GLY A 367 17.86 -0.29 -20.34
C GLY A 367 16.94 0.17 -19.21
N PHE A 368 17.40 1.00 -18.26
CA PHE A 368 16.54 1.59 -17.24
C PHE A 368 15.61 2.65 -17.84
N SER A 369 14.44 2.88 -17.23
CA SER A 369 13.50 3.90 -17.73
C SER A 369 14.10 5.32 -17.64
N THR A 370 14.97 5.57 -16.67
CA THR A 370 15.72 6.83 -16.51
C THR A 370 16.55 7.16 -17.75
N MET A 371 17.13 6.17 -18.43
CA MET A 371 17.87 6.39 -19.67
C MET A 371 16.97 7.00 -20.75
N LYS A 372 15.73 6.54 -20.88
CA LYS A 372 14.77 7.09 -21.84
C LYS A 372 14.33 8.51 -21.48
N GLN A 373 14.25 8.84 -20.19
CA GLN A 373 13.96 10.20 -19.74
C GLN A 373 15.13 11.14 -20.07
N LEU A 374 16.37 10.70 -19.83
CA LEU A 374 17.59 11.46 -20.18
C LEU A 374 17.77 11.64 -21.69
N GLN A 375 17.32 10.69 -22.52
CA GLN A 375 17.33 10.83 -23.98
C GLN A 375 16.46 12.00 -24.48
N GLY A 376 15.51 12.49 -23.68
CA GLY A 376 14.76 13.72 -23.95
C GLY A 376 15.61 15.00 -23.82
N HIS A 377 16.83 14.90 -23.30
CA HIS A 377 17.78 15.97 -23.10
C HIS A 377 19.06 15.73 -23.93
N PRO A 378 19.02 15.92 -25.26
CA PRO A 378 20.10 15.55 -26.17
C PRO A 378 21.43 16.30 -25.94
N GLN A 379 21.40 17.39 -25.16
CA GLN A 379 22.61 18.12 -24.75
C GLN A 379 23.44 17.37 -23.69
N ILE A 380 22.91 16.30 -23.09
CA ILE A 380 23.63 15.49 -22.11
C ILE A 380 24.37 14.36 -22.84
N GLU A 381 25.68 14.24 -22.63
CA GLU A 381 26.46 13.13 -23.17
C GLU A 381 26.25 11.89 -22.28
N LEU A 382 25.37 10.97 -22.70
CA LEU A 382 25.07 9.75 -21.95
C LEU A 382 26.15 8.69 -22.16
N LEU A 383 26.67 8.15 -21.05
CA LEU A 383 27.52 6.96 -21.02
C LEU A 383 26.73 5.77 -20.44
N PRO A 384 26.20 4.88 -21.28
CA PRO A 384 25.49 3.69 -20.80
C PRO A 384 26.45 2.73 -20.10
N VAL A 385 26.08 2.27 -18.91
CA VAL A 385 26.83 1.26 -18.13
C VAL A 385 25.97 0.03 -17.82
N SER A 386 26.59 -1.02 -17.33
CA SER A 386 25.93 -2.31 -17.09
C SER A 386 25.13 -2.36 -15.78
N ASN A 387 25.58 -1.62 -14.74
CA ASN A 387 24.94 -1.54 -13.43
C ASN A 387 25.35 -0.25 -12.67
N THR A 388 24.68 0.03 -11.57
CA THR A 388 24.92 1.24 -10.74
C THR A 388 26.34 1.27 -10.15
N LEU A 389 26.91 0.13 -9.78
CA LEU A 389 28.27 0.06 -9.23
C LEU A 389 29.31 0.54 -10.25
N GLU A 390 29.16 0.15 -11.51
CA GLU A 390 30.02 0.62 -12.60
C GLU A 390 29.90 2.15 -12.78
N ALA A 391 28.68 2.69 -12.77
CA ALA A 391 28.46 4.15 -12.88
C ALA A 391 29.20 4.91 -11.76
N LEU A 392 29.04 4.47 -10.51
CA LEU A 392 29.63 5.14 -9.35
C LEU A 392 31.16 5.06 -9.37
N LYS A 393 31.75 3.93 -9.79
CA LYS A 393 33.20 3.79 -9.93
C LYS A 393 33.75 4.74 -11.00
N LYS A 394 33.10 4.79 -12.17
CA LYS A 394 33.47 5.73 -13.25
C LYS A 394 33.38 7.19 -12.81
N LEU A 395 32.33 7.54 -12.06
CA LEU A 395 32.17 8.87 -11.49
C LEU A 395 33.29 9.20 -10.48
N SER A 396 33.58 8.26 -9.58
CA SER A 396 34.63 8.41 -8.56
C SER A 396 36.01 8.58 -9.18
N TRP A 397 36.30 7.89 -10.29
CA TRP A 397 37.57 7.97 -11.02
C TRP A 397 37.68 9.14 -12.00
N GLY A 398 36.64 9.96 -12.16
CA GLY A 398 36.69 11.11 -13.06
C GLY A 398 36.39 10.83 -14.52
N GLU A 399 35.88 9.64 -14.87
CA GLU A 399 35.55 9.27 -16.27
C GLU A 399 34.25 9.90 -16.77
N VAL A 400 33.39 10.33 -15.85
CA VAL A 400 32.12 11.04 -16.07
C VAL A 400 31.97 12.18 -15.05
N ASP A 401 31.10 13.14 -15.33
CA ASP A 401 30.84 14.31 -14.48
C ASP A 401 29.75 14.03 -13.44
N ALA A 402 28.76 13.22 -13.80
CA ALA A 402 27.65 12.86 -12.91
C ALA A 402 27.14 11.43 -13.17
N TYR A 403 26.40 10.91 -12.19
CA TYR A 403 25.53 9.75 -12.34
C TYR A 403 24.09 10.17 -12.01
N VAL A 404 23.12 9.70 -12.80
CA VAL A 404 21.70 9.92 -12.55
C VAL A 404 20.99 8.58 -12.46
N GLY A 405 20.46 8.25 -11.28
CA GLY A 405 19.74 7.00 -11.09
C GLY A 405 19.17 6.84 -9.68
N ASN A 406 19.04 5.61 -9.18
CA ASN A 406 18.30 5.34 -7.94
C ASN A 406 19.08 5.81 -6.69
N ARG A 407 18.45 6.66 -5.86
CA ARG A 407 19.05 7.22 -4.65
C ARG A 407 19.43 6.17 -3.61
N SER A 408 18.55 5.23 -3.31
CA SER A 408 18.78 4.19 -2.28
C SER A 408 19.90 3.24 -2.69
N VAL A 409 19.94 2.88 -3.97
CA VAL A 409 20.99 2.01 -4.51
C VAL A 409 22.34 2.72 -4.55
N ALA A 410 22.34 3.99 -4.95
CA ALA A 410 23.55 4.81 -4.91
C ALA A 410 24.08 4.97 -3.49
N GLN A 411 23.21 5.27 -2.52
CA GLN A 411 23.60 5.41 -1.11
C GLN A 411 24.25 4.13 -0.59
N TRP A 412 23.59 2.98 -0.82
CA TRP A 412 24.11 1.67 -0.41
C TRP A 412 25.50 1.42 -0.98
N LEU A 413 25.65 1.57 -2.30
CA LEU A 413 26.91 1.27 -2.97
C LEU A 413 28.02 2.27 -2.65
N ILE A 414 27.71 3.55 -2.43
CA ILE A 414 28.69 4.56 -1.98
C ILE A 414 29.25 4.16 -0.62
N GLU A 415 28.39 3.74 0.30
CA GLU A 415 28.82 3.28 1.64
C GLU A 415 29.58 1.97 1.58
N GLU A 416 29.02 0.94 0.92
CA GLU A 416 29.61 -0.40 0.83
C GLU A 416 30.99 -0.37 0.17
N GLN A 417 31.15 0.45 -0.87
CA GLN A 417 32.40 0.56 -1.65
C GLN A 417 33.31 1.67 -1.15
N GLN A 418 32.94 2.38 -0.08
CA GLN A 418 33.71 3.48 0.51
C GLN A 418 34.06 4.59 -0.49
N LEU A 419 33.13 4.92 -1.39
CA LEU A 419 33.32 5.98 -2.40
C LEU A 419 33.10 7.37 -1.77
N SER A 420 33.91 7.70 -0.77
CA SER A 420 33.75 8.89 0.09
C SER A 420 33.94 10.22 -0.65
N ASN A 421 34.43 10.19 -1.89
CA ASN A 421 34.55 11.36 -2.76
C ASN A 421 33.26 11.70 -3.52
N LEU A 422 32.20 10.89 -3.39
CA LEU A 422 30.90 11.11 -4.02
C LEU A 422 29.90 11.73 -3.04
N HIS A 423 28.92 12.45 -3.57
CA HIS A 423 27.77 12.97 -2.82
C HIS A 423 26.54 13.16 -3.72
N PHE A 424 25.37 13.23 -3.09
CA PHE A 424 24.13 13.61 -3.77
C PHE A 424 24.13 15.12 -3.99
N SER A 425 24.08 15.55 -5.24
CA SER A 425 24.14 16.96 -5.60
C SER A 425 22.77 17.53 -5.95
N GLY A 426 21.79 16.71 -6.34
CA GLY A 426 20.45 17.21 -6.64
C GLY A 426 19.42 16.18 -7.08
N ASP A 427 18.29 16.67 -7.59
CA ASP A 427 17.15 15.88 -8.09
C ASP A 427 16.96 16.17 -9.60
N PRO A 428 16.97 15.15 -10.47
CA PRO A 428 16.76 15.35 -11.90
C PRO A 428 15.32 15.72 -12.29
N GLY A 429 14.37 15.78 -11.36
CA GLY A 429 12.98 16.19 -11.63
C GLY A 429 12.12 15.11 -12.31
N PHE A 430 12.63 13.88 -12.42
CA PHE A 430 11.97 12.77 -13.12
C PHE A 430 10.90 12.03 -12.29
N GLY A 431 10.67 12.48 -11.06
CA GLY A 431 9.68 11.90 -10.15
C GLY A 431 9.97 10.46 -9.72
N PRO A 432 9.07 9.90 -8.89
CA PRO A 432 9.19 8.53 -8.40
C PRO A 432 9.11 7.51 -9.55
N ALA A 433 9.93 6.47 -9.48
CA ALA A 433 9.82 5.29 -10.33
C ALA A 433 9.04 4.18 -9.61
N LEU A 434 7.86 3.88 -10.13
CA LEU A 434 6.91 2.91 -9.60
C LEU A 434 7.29 1.50 -10.08
N GLN A 435 7.65 0.62 -9.15
CA GLN A 435 8.10 -0.75 -9.40
C GLN A 435 6.92 -1.73 -9.40
N ARG A 436 6.89 -2.59 -10.42
CA ARG A 436 5.80 -3.54 -10.69
C ARG A 436 6.36 -4.91 -11.04
N PHE A 437 5.52 -5.93 -10.91
CA PHE A 437 5.73 -7.15 -11.67
C PHE A 437 5.34 -6.91 -13.12
N ALA A 438 6.09 -7.50 -14.04
CA ALA A 438 5.76 -7.53 -15.45
C ALA A 438 5.58 -8.98 -15.90
N VAL A 439 4.45 -9.26 -16.54
CA VAL A 439 4.09 -10.57 -17.07
C VAL A 439 4.16 -10.48 -18.59
N HIS A 440 4.84 -11.43 -19.24
CA HIS A 440 4.86 -11.49 -20.70
C HIS A 440 3.44 -11.61 -21.27
N GLN A 441 3.14 -10.97 -22.40
CA GLN A 441 1.82 -11.00 -23.06
C GLN A 441 1.51 -12.35 -23.73
N ASP A 442 1.51 -13.40 -22.94
CA ASP A 442 1.07 -14.73 -23.29
C ASP A 442 -0.33 -14.95 -22.70
N PRO A 443 -1.39 -15.19 -23.51
CA PRO A 443 -2.74 -15.41 -23.01
C PRO A 443 -2.85 -16.44 -21.88
N ALA A 444 -1.96 -17.45 -21.85
CA ALA A 444 -1.94 -18.45 -20.78
C ALA A 444 -1.49 -17.89 -19.42
N TRP A 445 -0.84 -16.73 -19.39
CA TRP A 445 -0.29 -16.09 -18.20
C TRP A 445 -1.12 -14.88 -17.72
N VAL A 446 -2.18 -14.50 -18.44
CA VAL A 446 -3.12 -13.44 -18.02
C VAL A 446 -3.59 -13.60 -16.57
N PRO A 447 -3.97 -14.80 -16.09
CA PRO A 447 -4.47 -14.95 -14.72
C PRO A 447 -3.46 -14.51 -13.67
N LEU A 448 -2.16 -14.65 -13.94
CA LEU A 448 -1.10 -14.30 -13.00
C LEU A 448 -1.09 -12.81 -12.63
N VAL A 449 -1.44 -11.93 -13.57
CA VAL A 449 -1.52 -10.48 -13.29
C VAL A 449 -2.56 -10.20 -12.21
N SER A 450 -3.77 -10.75 -12.38
CA SER A 450 -4.87 -10.62 -11.41
C SER A 450 -4.52 -11.27 -10.07
N ILE A 451 -3.88 -12.45 -10.10
CA ILE A 451 -3.44 -13.16 -8.89
C ILE A 451 -2.45 -12.29 -8.09
N LEU A 452 -1.41 -11.77 -8.75
CA LEU A 452 -0.41 -10.92 -8.12
C LEU A 452 -1.04 -9.62 -7.61
N ASP A 453 -1.93 -9.00 -8.36
CA ASP A 453 -2.68 -7.81 -7.89
C ASP A 453 -3.50 -8.09 -6.64
N LYS A 454 -4.16 -9.25 -6.55
CA LYS A 454 -4.90 -9.64 -5.34
C LYS A 454 -3.98 -9.91 -4.17
N ALA A 455 -2.82 -10.52 -4.41
CA ALA A 455 -1.80 -10.74 -3.39
C ALA A 455 -1.19 -9.41 -2.89
N LEU A 456 -1.01 -8.44 -3.79
CA LEU A 456 -0.48 -7.10 -3.52
C LEU A 456 -1.49 -6.14 -2.89
N ASN A 457 -2.78 -6.23 -3.23
CA ASN A 457 -3.80 -5.30 -2.73
C ASN A 457 -4.05 -5.44 -1.22
N ILE A 458 -3.82 -6.63 -0.66
CA ILE A 458 -3.79 -6.85 0.79
C ILE A 458 -2.61 -6.10 1.43
N ASN A 459 -1.54 -5.88 0.67
CA ASN A 459 -0.30 -5.22 1.09
C ASN A 459 -0.24 -3.73 0.75
N ARG A 460 -1.34 -3.12 0.31
CA ARG A 460 -1.47 -1.66 0.34
C ARG A 460 -2.05 -1.16 1.65
N SER A 461 -2.78 -2.02 2.36
CA SER A 461 -3.31 -1.69 3.68
C SER A 461 -2.29 -1.98 4.78
N GLU A 462 -1.41 -2.99 4.62
CA GLU A 462 -0.11 -3.12 5.29
C GLU A 462 0.86 -2.26 4.49
N SER A 463 1.35 -1.14 5.00
CA SER A 463 2.46 -0.50 4.30
C SER A 463 3.65 -1.43 4.41
N ILE A 464 3.85 -2.30 3.42
CA ILE A 464 5.07 -3.09 3.35
C ILE A 464 6.29 -2.14 3.30
N GLY A 465 6.10 -0.93 2.74
CA GLY A 465 7.03 0.17 2.89
C GLY A 465 7.37 0.52 4.35
N SER A 466 6.43 0.51 5.30
CA SER A 466 6.73 0.76 6.73
C SER A 466 7.26 -0.46 7.46
N LEU A 467 6.81 -1.68 7.12
CA LEU A 467 7.38 -2.92 7.64
C LEU A 467 8.88 -3.04 7.28
N PHE A 468 9.28 -2.61 6.08
CA PHE A 468 10.69 -2.61 5.67
C PHE A 468 11.49 -1.37 6.08
N LEU A 469 10.83 -0.23 6.30
CA LEU A 469 11.46 0.93 6.98
C LEU A 469 11.85 0.58 8.42
N ASN A 470 11.13 -0.35 9.07
CA ASN A 470 11.36 -0.77 10.46
C ASN A 470 12.22 -2.04 10.63
N LEU A 471 12.64 -2.70 9.54
CA LEU A 471 13.70 -3.71 9.64
C LEU A 471 15.05 -3.00 9.78
N PRO A 472 15.82 -3.22 10.88
CA PRO A 472 17.12 -2.58 11.11
C PRO A 472 18.10 -2.73 9.93
N LYS A 473 17.88 -3.75 9.10
CA LYS A 473 18.67 -4.10 7.92
C LYS A 473 18.60 -3.05 6.78
N TYR A 474 17.50 -2.29 6.65
CA TYR A 474 17.27 -1.39 5.50
C TYR A 474 16.90 0.07 5.87
N THR A 475 16.66 0.37 7.15
CA THR A 475 16.19 1.68 7.65
C THR A 475 17.06 2.87 7.22
N LEU A 476 18.39 2.70 7.14
CA LEU A 476 19.33 3.76 6.72
C LEU A 476 19.15 4.20 5.25
N TYR A 477 18.65 3.32 4.38
CA TYR A 477 18.63 3.53 2.93
C TYR A 477 17.28 3.98 2.37
N LEU A 478 16.22 3.90 3.18
CA LEU A 478 14.83 4.18 2.78
C LEU A 478 14.25 5.45 3.43
N THR A 479 14.87 6.00 4.49
CA THR A 479 14.33 7.12 5.28
C THR A 479 14.80 8.53 4.87
N CYS A 480 15.87 8.64 4.08
CA CYS A 480 16.48 9.94 3.73
C CYS A 480 15.87 10.58 2.46
N GLY A 481 14.61 11.02 2.56
CA GLY A 481 13.92 11.79 1.53
C GLY A 481 12.95 12.87 2.05
N ARG A 482 13.01 13.23 3.34
CA ARG A 482 12.10 14.23 3.95
C ARG A 482 12.77 15.49 4.52
N ASN A 483 14.09 15.63 4.41
CA ASN A 483 14.78 16.86 4.80
C ASN A 483 15.54 17.44 3.61
N SER A 484 14.85 18.33 2.90
CA SER A 484 15.42 19.48 2.18
C SER A 484 14.29 20.46 1.95
#